data_AF-A0A7V9QBS6-F1
#
_entry.id   AF-A0A7V9QBS6-F1
#
_cell.length_a   1.000
_cell.length_b   1.000
_cell.length_c   1.000
_cell.angle_alpha   90.00
_cell.angle_beta   90.00
_cell.angle_gamma   90.00
#
_symmetry.space_group_name_H-M   'P 1'
#
loop_
_entity.id
_entity.type
_entity.pdbx_description
1 polymer ?
#
loop_
_entity_poly.entity_id
_entity_poly.type
_entity_poly.pdbx_seq_one_letter_code
_entity_poly.pdbx_strand_id
1 'polypeptide(L)'
;MDANENSTRTPMLLLASPVGPLLVTYDAAGVRTVRFWNSEDPPAPTRDAPARGDQMGTRVAAVIAGYFGGTQAEFTVPLSPVGTP
;
A
#
# COMPACT_ATOMS: atom_id res chain seq x y z
N MET A 1 -15.89 11.52 27.32
CA MET A 1 -14.94 12.03 26.31
C MET A 1 -14.43 10.80 25.60
N ASP A 2 -15.12 10.51 24.52
CA ASP A 2 -15.14 9.22 23.86
C ASP A 2 -13.79 8.92 23.24
N ALA A 3 -13.20 7.80 23.65
CA ALA A 3 -12.04 7.22 23.00
C ALA A 3 -12.49 6.80 21.60
N ASN A 4 -12.21 7.68 20.63
CA ASN A 4 -12.60 7.58 19.23
C ASN A 4 -12.48 6.15 18.71
N GLU A 5 -13.63 5.52 18.45
CA GLU A 5 -13.83 4.31 17.64
C GLU A 5 -13.44 4.57 16.16
N ASN A 6 -12.26 5.14 15.92
CA ASN A 6 -11.62 5.06 14.61
C ASN A 6 -11.11 3.63 14.46
N SER A 7 -12.03 2.72 14.13
CA SER A 7 -11.72 1.37 13.68
C SER A 7 -10.56 1.44 12.69
N THR A 8 -9.40 0.96 13.14
CA THR A 8 -8.10 0.91 12.47
C THR A 8 -8.19 0.13 11.16
N ARG A 9 -8.72 0.74 10.11
CA ARG A 9 -8.68 0.17 8.77
C ARG A 9 -7.34 0.53 8.15
N THR A 10 -6.46 -0.46 8.04
CA THR A 10 -5.18 -0.35 7.33
C THR A 10 -5.44 0.15 5.91
N PRO A 11 -4.88 1.29 5.49
CA PRO A 11 -5.06 1.79 4.12
C PRO A 11 -4.51 0.79 3.10
N MET A 12 -5.22 0.68 1.98
CA MET A 12 -4.90 -0.24 0.90
C MET A 12 -4.88 0.49 -0.43
N LEU A 13 -3.85 0.22 -1.24
CA LEU A 13 -3.74 0.70 -2.61
C LEU A 13 -3.78 -0.47 -3.58
N LEU A 14 -4.59 -0.35 -4.63
CA LEU A 14 -4.54 -1.22 -5.80
C LEU A 14 -3.74 -0.50 -6.89
N LEU A 15 -2.52 -0.95 -7.14
CA LEU A 15 -1.59 -0.32 -8.08
C LEU A 15 -1.46 -1.18 -9.32
N ALA A 16 -1.66 -0.60 -10.49
CA ALA A 16 -1.38 -1.27 -11.74
C ALA A 16 0.12 -1.54 -11.91
N SER A 17 0.47 -2.69 -12.46
CA SER A 17 1.84 -3.00 -12.89
C SER A 17 1.84 -3.80 -14.19
N PRO A 18 2.97 -3.85 -14.93
CA PRO A 18 3.11 -4.66 -16.14
C PRO A 18 2.87 -6.16 -15.93
N VAL A 19 2.96 -6.64 -14.68
CA VAL A 19 2.75 -8.06 -14.31
C VAL A 19 1.39 -8.29 -13.62
N GLY A 20 0.50 -7.31 -13.67
CA GLY A 20 -0.85 -7.36 -13.10
C GLY A 20 -1.03 -6.45 -11.89
N PRO A 21 -2.27 -6.29 -11.39
CA PRO A 21 -2.57 -5.43 -10.25
C PRO A 21 -1.90 -5.91 -8.97
N LEU A 22 -1.34 -4.98 -8.21
CA LEU A 22 -0.74 -5.21 -6.89
C LEU A 22 -1.63 -4.56 -5.83
N LEU A 23 -2.12 -5.35 -4.89
CA LEU A 23 -2.74 -4.83 -3.67
C LEU A 23 -1.68 -4.67 -2.59
N VAL A 24 -1.49 -3.43 -2.15
CA VAL A 24 -0.52 -3.05 -1.13
C VAL A 24 -1.25 -2.57 0.11
N THR A 25 -0.92 -3.14 1.27
CA THR A 25 -1.38 -2.65 2.56
C THR A 25 -0.22 -2.02 3.32
N TYR A 26 -0.47 -0.89 3.98
CA TYR A 26 0.55 -0.13 4.69
C TYR A 26 -0.06 0.64 5.85
N ASP A 27 0.79 1.13 6.74
CA ASP A 27 0.43 2.07 7.78
C ASP A 27 1.52 3.15 7.89
N ALA A 28 1.48 3.96 8.96
CA ALA A 28 2.49 4.99 9.18
C ALA A 28 3.91 4.42 9.41
N ALA A 29 4.04 3.16 9.85
CA ALA A 29 5.31 2.51 10.10
C ALA A 29 5.91 1.86 8.84
N GLY A 30 5.09 1.46 7.87
CA GLY A 30 5.58 0.96 6.59
C GLY A 30 4.61 0.06 5.82
N VAL A 31 5.13 -0.58 4.78
CA VAL A 31 4.41 -1.59 4.00
C VAL A 31 4.26 -2.86 4.82
N ARG A 32 3.03 -3.34 4.94
CA ARG A 32 2.70 -4.60 5.61
C ARG A 32 2.65 -5.77 4.65
N THR A 33 1.97 -5.59 3.51
CA THR A 33 1.84 -6.63 2.50
C THR A 33 1.89 -6.06 1.10
N VAL A 34 2.44 -6.83 0.17
CA VAL A 34 2.31 -6.65 -1.28
C VAL A 34 1.87 -7.99 -1.84
N ARG A 35 0.77 -8.01 -2.58
CA ARG A 35 0.29 -9.24 -3.22
C ARG A 35 -0.31 -8.93 -4.58
N PHE A 36 -0.20 -9.88 -5.51
CA PHE A 36 -1.01 -9.84 -6.73
C PHE A 36 -2.49 -9.89 -6.38
N TRP A 37 -3.27 -9.12 -7.11
CA TRP A 37 -4.72 -9.12 -7.00
C TRP A 37 -5.35 -9.55 -8.31
N ASN A 38 -6.21 -10.56 -8.24
CA ASN A 38 -6.80 -11.23 -9.39
C ASN A 38 -8.34 -11.31 -9.32
N SER A 39 -8.96 -10.67 -8.32
CA SER A 39 -10.42 -10.57 -8.18
C SER A 39 -10.92 -9.24 -8.72
N GLU A 40 -12.12 -9.22 -9.32
CA GLU A 40 -12.74 -7.99 -9.84
C GLU A 40 -13.03 -6.97 -8.73
N ASP A 41 -13.35 -7.44 -7.52
CA ASP A 41 -13.68 -6.60 -6.37
C ASP A 41 -12.56 -6.64 -5.31
N PRO A 42 -11.73 -5.59 -5.18
CA PRO A 42 -10.78 -5.47 -4.08
C PRO A 42 -11.49 -5.21 -2.74
N PRO A 43 -10.91 -5.64 -1.60
CA PRO A 43 -11.52 -5.45 -0.30
C PRO A 43 -11.65 -3.95 0.04
N ALA A 44 -12.79 -3.52 0.60
CA ALA A 44 -12.91 -2.15 1.10
C ALA A 44 -11.99 -1.92 2.32
N PRO A 45 -11.35 -0.73 2.47
CA PRO A 45 -11.45 0.46 1.64
C PRO A 45 -10.24 0.62 0.68
N THR A 46 -10.08 -0.29 -0.28
CA THR A 46 -9.03 -0.14 -1.32
C THR A 46 -9.26 1.10 -2.18
N ARG A 47 -8.16 1.77 -2.53
CA ARG A 47 -8.12 2.94 -3.42
C ARG A 47 -7.12 2.70 -4.55
N ASP A 48 -7.35 3.30 -5.71
CA ASP A 48 -6.39 3.21 -6.83
C ASP A 48 -5.29 4.27 -6.75
N ALA A 49 -5.44 5.24 -5.84
CA ALA A 49 -4.49 6.32 -5.63
C ALA A 49 -4.42 6.74 -4.15
N PRO A 50 -3.25 7.24 -3.69
CA PRO A 50 -3.10 7.79 -2.34
C PRO A 50 -4.06 8.96 -2.10
N ALA A 51 -4.59 9.06 -0.87
CA ALA A 51 -5.39 10.22 -0.49
C ALA A 51 -4.52 11.47 -0.34
N ARG A 52 -5.13 12.66 -0.43
CA ARG A 52 -4.42 13.91 -0.14
C ARG A 52 -3.89 13.89 1.30
N GLY A 53 -2.58 14.09 1.46
CA GLY A 53 -1.90 14.05 2.75
C GLY A 53 -1.39 12.67 3.18
N ASP A 54 -1.65 11.63 2.38
CA ASP A 54 -1.17 10.27 2.63
C ASP A 54 0.28 10.09 2.17
N GLN A 55 1.22 10.54 3.00
CA GLN A 55 2.64 10.53 2.66
C GLN A 55 3.18 9.11 2.40
N MET A 56 2.75 8.12 3.18
CA MET A 56 3.19 6.73 2.99
C MET A 56 2.62 6.16 1.69
N GLY A 57 1.32 6.36 1.43
CA GLY A 57 0.69 5.92 0.19
C GLY A 57 1.36 6.53 -1.04
N THR A 58 1.66 7.84 -1.01
CA THR A 58 2.40 8.52 -2.09
C THR A 58 3.78 7.89 -2.31
N ARG A 59 4.53 7.61 -1.23
CA ARG A 59 5.85 7.00 -1.34
C ARG A 59 5.78 5.60 -1.92
N VAL A 60 4.85 4.77 -1.44
CA VAL A 60 4.61 3.40 -1.94
C VAL A 60 4.31 3.41 -3.44
N ALA A 61 3.36 4.25 -3.88
CA ALA A 61 2.99 4.36 -5.29
C ALA A 61 4.18 4.80 -6.16
N ALA A 62 4.95 5.78 -5.69
CA ALA A 62 6.13 6.27 -6.41
C ALA A 62 7.21 5.19 -6.56
N VAL A 63 7.48 4.41 -5.50
CA VAL A 63 8.48 3.33 -5.54
C VAL A 63 8.08 2.22 -6.50
N ILE A 64 6.81 1.79 -6.46
CA ILE A 64 6.31 0.75 -7.36
C ILE A 64 6.35 1.23 -8.81
N ALA A 65 5.90 2.46 -9.08
CA ALA A 65 5.97 3.05 -10.42
C ALA A 65 7.43 3.18 -10.91
N GLY A 66 8.34 3.60 -10.04
CA GLY A 66 9.76 3.73 -10.37
C GLY A 66 10.43 2.38 -10.66
N TYR A 67 10.09 1.34 -9.90
CA TYR A 67 10.61 -0.01 -10.14
C TYR A 67 10.19 -0.55 -11.50
N PHE A 68 8.90 -0.50 -11.81
CA PHE A 68 8.40 -0.96 -13.11
C PHE A 68 8.77 -0.03 -14.27
N GLY A 69 9.04 1.25 -13.99
CA GLY A 69 9.59 2.21 -14.94
C GLY A 69 11.11 2.12 -15.13
N GLY A 70 11.80 1.24 -14.40
CA GLY A 70 13.26 1.06 -14.49
C GLY A 70 14.10 2.20 -13.91
N THR A 71 13.49 3.14 -13.18
CA THR A 71 14.17 4.29 -12.55
C THR A 71 14.51 4.05 -11.09
N GLN A 72 13.97 3.00 -10.48
CA GLN A 72 14.20 2.67 -9.08
C GLN A 72 14.57 1.19 -8.91
N ALA A 73 15.82 0.93 -8.55
CA ALA A 73 16.31 -0.41 -8.22
C ALA A 73 16.25 -0.71 -6.71
N GLU A 74 16.28 0.32 -5.88
CA GLU A 74 16.30 0.20 -4.42
C GLU A 74 14.95 0.57 -3.79
N PHE A 75 14.44 -0.32 -2.94
CA PHE A 75 13.21 -0.08 -2.18
C PHE A 75 13.53 0.63 -0.87
N THR A 76 13.30 1.94 -0.84
CA THR A 76 13.58 2.77 0.36
C THR A 76 12.39 2.88 1.31
N VAL A 77 11.25 2.27 0.97
CA VAL A 77 10.04 2.32 1.81
C VAL A 77 10.23 1.40 3.02
N PRO A 78 9.95 1.89 4.25
CA PRO A 78 9.99 1.04 5.43
C PRO A 78 9.05 -0.18 5.32
N LEU A 79 9.44 -1.29 5.91
CA LEU A 79 8.62 -2.49 6.04
C LEU A 79 8.09 -2.61 7.48
N SER A 80 6.85 -3.02 7.63
CA SER A 80 6.20 -3.32 8.92
C SER A 80 5.44 -4.65 8.84
N PRO A 81 6.13 -5.78 8.59
CA PRO A 81 5.47 -7.07 8.52
C PRO A 81 4.92 -7.48 9.90
N VAL A 82 3.80 -8.21 9.90
CA VAL A 82 3.22 -8.78 11.11
C VAL A 82 3.19 -10.30 10.95
N GLY A 83 3.80 -10.99 11.91
CA GLY A 83 3.90 -12.45 11.94
C GLY A 83 4.42 -12.94 13.29
N THR A 84 4.51 -14.25 13.45
CA THR A 84 5.21 -14.85 14.59
C THR A 84 6.73 -14.71 14.42
N PRO A 85 7.52 -14.67 15.52
CA PRO A 85 8.98 -14.74 15.45
C PRO A 85 9.50 -15.98 14.74
#